data_AF-A0A7C5J4D5-F1
#
_entry.id   AF-A0A7C5J4D5-F1
#
_cell.length_a   1.000
_cell.length_b   1.000
_cell.length_c   1.000
_cell.angle_alpha   90.00
_cell.angle_beta   90.00
_cell.angle_gamma   90.00
#
_symmetry.space_group_name_H-M   'P 1'
#
loop_
_entity.id
_entity.type
_entity.pdbx_description
1 polymer ?
#
loop_
_entity_poly.entity_id
_entity_poly.type
_entity_poly.pdbx_seq_one_letter_code
_entity_poly.pdbx_strand_id
1 'polypeptide(L)'
;MEHLLLADAVDGGVLLTVTPRILTTALVELEEAWLPPADAEADLVKVTRDVYRGVVLANPARLRALLTRVDGVPASIPFLAVSVLAAYHMRTGDQHTGRAYYPRLAELLDVAISGATYPRGFDGASFEDLWVDLAEWLAEVHSRRLGPPLDSEARPYVAYPLAHAPLRQVDIDRLSRFFSSFGYEAGSRPPLDKLRYDLVTGHGVWTGFTPAGRRALQDLGLRGFVVRQVAHELTHWDGQRRDSAGRRVATIELVMDVQQRRARLAWLARRPPGFPDILEGDDFVFESEDDSWYEPVPVEPTDGEPLSNGIRIVSEDGRAVLQRAPTKTVPLCSSEEYSGYLSDRVLRFGSKCAVL
;
A
#
# COMPACT_ATOMS: atom_id res chain seq x y z
N MET A 1 15.05 -13.45 8.78
CA MET A 1 14.82 -12.00 8.59
C MET A 1 15.64 -11.47 7.42
N GLU A 2 16.97 -11.68 7.43
CA GLU A 2 17.89 -11.33 6.35
C GLU A 2 17.40 -11.75 4.95
N HIS A 3 17.07 -13.03 4.79
CA HIS A 3 16.70 -13.60 3.50
C HIS A 3 15.52 -12.93 2.83
N LEU A 4 14.54 -12.39 3.57
CA LEU A 4 13.33 -11.79 3.00
C LEU A 4 13.37 -10.28 2.90
N LEU A 5 14.08 -9.62 3.82
CA LEU A 5 14.33 -8.18 3.73
C LEU A 5 15.29 -7.83 2.58
N LEU A 6 16.05 -8.81 2.10
CA LEU A 6 17.11 -8.68 1.09
C LEU A 6 16.96 -9.70 -0.06
N ALA A 7 15.83 -10.41 -0.14
CA ALA A 7 15.58 -11.54 -1.05
C ALA A 7 15.59 -11.14 -2.53
N ASP A 8 14.95 -10.01 -2.81
CA ASP A 8 14.52 -9.64 -4.15
C ASP A 8 15.66 -9.02 -4.94
N ALA A 9 16.64 -9.84 -5.31
CA ALA A 9 17.72 -9.38 -6.17
C ALA A 9 17.21 -9.08 -7.59
N VAL A 10 17.52 -7.89 -8.09
CA VAL A 10 17.30 -7.49 -9.47
C VAL A 10 18.65 -7.08 -10.03
N ASP A 11 19.14 -7.81 -11.04
CA ASP A 11 20.44 -7.57 -11.68
C ASP A 11 21.62 -7.49 -10.68
N GLY A 12 21.56 -8.29 -9.61
CA GLY A 12 22.57 -8.32 -8.54
C GLY A 12 22.44 -7.20 -7.49
N GLY A 13 21.52 -6.25 -7.69
CA GLY A 13 21.15 -5.24 -6.72
C GLY A 13 20.11 -5.75 -5.72
N VAL A 14 20.12 -5.22 -4.49
CA VAL A 14 19.18 -5.54 -3.41
C VAL A 14 18.70 -4.25 -2.74
N LEU A 15 17.43 -4.20 -2.37
CA LEU A 15 16.89 -3.18 -1.49
C LEU A 15 16.53 -3.79 -0.14
N LEU A 16 16.79 -3.06 0.94
CA LEU A 16 16.20 -3.32 2.25
C LEU A 16 14.72 -2.88 2.24
N THR A 17 13.82 -3.68 1.67
CA THR A 17 12.40 -3.34 1.64
C THR A 17 11.67 -3.85 2.87
N VAL A 18 10.97 -2.95 3.57
CA VAL A 18 10.24 -3.29 4.80
C VAL A 18 8.80 -2.82 4.69
N THR A 19 7.87 -3.77 4.67
CA THR A 19 6.44 -3.52 4.85
C THR A 19 5.89 -4.49 5.89
N PRO A 20 4.75 -4.18 6.53
CA PRO A 20 4.12 -5.07 7.51
C PRO A 20 3.86 -6.49 6.99
N ARG A 21 3.54 -6.62 5.69
CA ARG A 21 3.31 -7.93 5.05
C ARG A 21 4.60 -8.69 4.76
N ILE A 22 5.66 -7.99 4.34
CA ILE A 22 6.98 -8.60 4.20
C ILE A 22 7.47 -9.12 5.56
N LEU A 23 7.25 -8.37 6.64
CA LEU A 23 7.59 -8.81 8.00
C LEU A 23 6.80 -10.05 8.43
N THR A 24 5.49 -10.08 8.16
CA THR A 24 4.65 -11.27 8.41
C THR A 24 5.21 -12.50 7.70
N THR A 25 5.50 -12.36 6.41
CA THR A 25 6.09 -13.44 5.60
C THR A 25 7.44 -13.88 6.18
N ALA A 26 8.23 -12.93 6.68
CA ALA A 26 9.53 -13.19 7.29
C ALA A 26 9.49 -13.93 8.62
N LEU A 27 8.44 -13.75 9.40
CA LEU A 27 8.21 -14.55 10.61
C LEU A 27 7.82 -15.98 10.23
N VAL A 28 6.91 -16.15 9.27
CA VAL A 28 6.46 -17.49 8.83
C VAL A 28 7.61 -18.32 8.25
N GLU A 29 8.49 -17.73 7.43
CA GLU A 29 9.65 -18.44 6.87
C GLU A 29 10.70 -18.81 7.93
N LEU A 30 10.71 -18.13 9.08
CA LEU A 30 11.56 -18.48 10.21
C LEU A 30 10.94 -19.55 11.12
N GLU A 31 9.83 -20.16 10.71
CA GLU A 31 9.03 -21.09 11.54
C GLU A 31 8.52 -20.45 12.85
N GLU A 32 8.47 -19.12 12.90
CA GLU A 32 7.90 -18.37 14.01
C GLU A 32 6.37 -18.33 13.90
N ALA A 33 5.72 -17.94 15.01
CA ALA A 33 4.27 -17.76 15.02
C ALA A 33 3.85 -16.73 13.96
N TRP A 34 2.82 -17.07 13.18
CA TRP A 34 2.19 -16.11 12.28
C TRP A 34 1.65 -14.93 13.10
N LEU A 35 2.11 -13.73 12.76
CA LEU A 35 1.58 -12.48 13.30
C LEU A 35 0.81 -11.74 12.22
N PRO A 36 -0.35 -11.13 12.53
CA PRO A 36 -0.96 -10.16 11.65
C PRO A 36 0.03 -9.05 11.26
N PRO A 37 -0.08 -8.43 10.07
CA PRO A 37 0.88 -7.43 9.61
C PRO A 37 1.16 -6.29 10.61
N ALA A 38 0.13 -5.76 11.25
CA ALA A 38 0.28 -4.70 12.25
C ALA A 38 1.06 -5.18 13.49
N ASP A 39 0.89 -6.43 13.90
CA ASP A 39 1.57 -7.01 15.05
C ASP A 39 3.03 -7.35 14.72
N ALA A 40 3.29 -7.83 13.49
CA ALA A 40 4.66 -8.05 13.00
C ALA A 40 5.46 -6.74 12.92
N GLU A 41 4.82 -5.65 12.47
CA GLU A 41 5.40 -4.31 12.51
C GLU A 41 5.68 -3.86 13.95
N ALA A 42 4.68 -3.98 14.83
CA ALA A 42 4.80 -3.57 16.24
C ALA A 42 5.90 -4.34 16.98
N ASP A 43 6.07 -5.63 16.69
CA ASP A 43 7.11 -6.47 17.28
C ASP A 43 8.52 -6.02 16.85
N LEU A 44 8.76 -5.83 15.53
CA LEU A 44 10.03 -5.30 15.03
C LEU A 44 10.34 -3.92 15.64
N VAL A 45 9.35 -3.03 15.67
CA VAL A 45 9.48 -1.68 16.22
C VAL A 45 9.81 -1.74 17.71
N LYS A 46 9.15 -2.61 18.48
CA LYS A 46 9.40 -2.80 19.90
C LYS A 46 10.83 -3.28 20.17
N VAL A 47 11.27 -4.35 19.50
CA VAL A 47 12.63 -4.88 19.67
C VAL A 47 13.67 -3.82 19.30
N THR A 48 13.47 -3.13 18.18
CA THR A 48 14.38 -2.06 17.74
C THR A 48 14.42 -0.88 18.72
N ARG A 49 13.28 -0.51 19.28
CA ARG A 49 13.15 0.54 20.31
C ARG A 49 13.92 0.17 21.57
N ASP A 50 13.79 -1.07 22.03
CA ASP A 50 14.49 -1.55 23.23
C ASP A 50 16.01 -1.53 23.01
N VAL A 51 16.48 -1.98 21.84
CA VAL A 51 17.90 -1.86 21.45
C VAL A 51 18.34 -0.40 21.35
N TYR A 52 17.54 0.48 20.74
CA TYR A 52 17.88 1.89 20.62
C TYR A 52 18.03 2.57 21.99
N ARG A 53 17.14 2.27 22.93
CA ARG A 53 17.21 2.82 24.30
C ARG A 53 18.37 2.23 25.10
N GLY A 54 18.53 0.90 25.07
CA GLY A 54 19.53 0.20 25.86
C GLY A 54 20.96 0.33 25.33
N VAL A 55 21.12 0.50 24.01
CA VAL A 55 22.43 0.56 23.35
C VAL A 55 22.73 1.97 22.86
N VAL A 56 21.87 2.57 22.02
CA VAL A 56 22.18 3.86 21.39
C VAL A 56 22.12 5.02 22.39
N LEU A 57 21.08 5.10 23.22
CA LEU A 57 20.93 6.22 24.18
C LEU A 57 21.84 6.09 25.41
N ALA A 58 22.16 4.87 25.83
CA ALA A 58 23.00 4.61 26.99
C ALA A 58 24.51 4.65 26.67
N ASN A 59 24.89 4.54 25.39
CA ASN A 59 26.29 4.49 24.97
C ASN A 59 26.77 5.86 24.45
N PRO A 60 27.95 6.37 24.90
CA PRO A 60 28.52 7.60 24.37
C PRO A 60 28.79 7.58 22.86
N ALA A 61 29.00 6.39 22.27
CA ALA A 61 29.19 6.20 20.83
C ALA A 61 27.89 6.33 20.02
N ARG A 62 26.71 6.39 20.67
CA ARG A 62 25.40 6.57 20.03
C ARG A 62 25.15 5.53 18.92
N LEU A 63 24.74 5.98 17.71
CA LEU A 63 24.47 5.09 16.58
C LEU A 63 25.67 4.23 16.18
N ARG A 64 26.90 4.69 16.41
CA ARG A 64 28.11 3.89 16.13
C ARG A 64 28.17 2.63 16.98
N ALA A 65 27.46 2.56 18.10
CA ALA A 65 27.35 1.32 18.87
C ALA A 65 26.66 0.18 18.11
N LEU A 66 25.95 0.49 17.01
CA LEU A 66 25.34 -0.49 16.11
C LEU A 66 26.29 -0.96 14.99
N LEU A 67 27.50 -0.37 14.85
CA LEU A 67 28.56 -0.85 13.94
C LEU A 67 29.26 -2.07 14.55
N THR A 68 28.48 -3.12 14.79
CA THR A 68 28.95 -4.39 15.33
C THR A 68 28.26 -5.53 14.58
N ARG A 69 28.77 -6.75 14.75
CA ARG A 69 28.20 -7.96 14.15
C ARG A 69 27.66 -8.87 15.24
N VAL A 70 26.46 -9.42 15.03
CA VAL A 70 25.89 -10.50 15.83
C VAL A 70 25.82 -11.72 14.91
N ASP A 71 26.56 -12.78 15.25
CA ASP A 71 26.67 -13.99 14.43
C ASP A 71 27.04 -13.73 12.96
N GLY A 72 27.91 -12.73 12.74
CA GLY A 72 28.36 -12.33 11.39
C GLY A 72 27.40 -11.40 10.63
N VAL A 73 26.23 -11.09 11.19
CA VAL A 73 25.21 -10.21 10.60
C VAL A 73 25.30 -8.81 11.21
N PRO A 74 25.17 -7.71 10.43
CA PRO A 74 25.19 -6.36 10.98
C PRO A 74 24.08 -6.14 12.01
N ALA A 75 24.47 -5.72 13.23
CA ALA A 75 23.54 -5.42 14.31
C ALA A 75 22.64 -4.20 14.00
N SER A 76 23.01 -3.43 12.98
CA SER A 76 22.28 -2.25 12.52
C SER A 76 21.02 -2.57 11.71
N ILE A 77 20.86 -3.79 11.17
CA ILE A 77 19.74 -4.15 10.27
C ILE A 77 18.37 -3.80 10.85
N PRO A 78 18.02 -4.16 12.11
CA PRO A 78 16.69 -3.83 12.66
C PRO A 78 16.44 -2.31 12.70
N PHE A 79 17.45 -1.53 13.07
CA PHE A 79 17.36 -0.08 13.08
C PHE A 79 17.22 0.51 11.67
N LEU A 80 17.99 0.01 10.70
CA LEU A 80 17.84 0.39 9.29
C LEU A 80 16.47 0.01 8.75
N ALA A 81 15.94 -1.15 9.13
CA ALA A 81 14.61 -1.61 8.75
C ALA A 81 13.50 -0.68 9.29
N VAL A 82 13.57 -0.28 10.56
CA VAL A 82 12.65 0.72 11.13
C VAL A 82 12.82 2.09 10.47
N SER A 83 14.03 2.44 10.03
CA SER A 83 14.28 3.67 9.26
C SER A 83 13.56 3.65 7.90
N VAL A 84 13.57 2.52 7.20
CA VAL A 84 12.80 2.32 5.95
C VAL A 84 11.31 2.31 6.21
N LEU A 85 10.86 1.68 7.30
CA LEU A 85 9.45 1.68 7.71
C LEU A 85 8.94 3.10 7.99
N ALA A 86 9.75 3.96 8.63
CA ALA A 86 9.43 5.38 8.80
C ALA A 86 9.24 6.10 7.45
N ALA A 87 10.06 5.78 6.45
CA ALA A 87 9.90 6.28 5.08
C ALA A 87 8.64 5.74 4.38
N TYR A 88 8.32 4.46 4.60
CA TYR A 88 7.12 3.80 4.08
C TYR A 88 5.83 4.47 4.58
N HIS A 89 5.76 4.87 5.85
CA HIS A 89 4.59 5.55 6.44
C HIS A 89 4.48 7.05 6.10
N MET A 90 5.42 7.63 5.34
CA MET A 90 5.33 9.03 4.93
C MET A 90 4.12 9.28 4.02
N ARG A 91 3.32 10.31 4.33
CA ARG A 91 2.09 10.62 3.59
C ARG A 91 2.37 11.46 2.32
N THR A 92 1.40 11.50 1.42
CA THR A 92 1.51 12.11 0.07
C THR A 92 1.92 13.60 0.08
N GLY A 93 1.59 14.36 1.13
CA GLY A 93 1.95 15.79 1.25
C GLY A 93 3.38 16.05 1.73
N ASP A 94 4.08 15.01 2.16
CA ASP A 94 5.35 15.11 2.90
C ASP A 94 6.59 14.93 2.01
N GLN A 95 6.38 14.88 0.70
CA GLN A 95 7.42 14.60 -0.27
C GLN A 95 8.48 15.68 -0.22
N HIS A 96 9.70 15.28 0.13
CA HIS A 96 10.94 16.08 0.16
C HIS A 96 11.23 16.88 1.43
N THR A 97 10.49 16.70 2.54
CA THR A 97 10.90 17.35 3.80
C THR A 97 11.32 16.33 4.85
N GLY A 98 12.58 16.43 5.31
CA GLY A 98 13.01 15.74 6.53
C GLY A 98 12.15 16.09 7.75
N ARG A 99 11.31 17.14 7.65
CA ARG A 99 10.29 17.53 8.62
C ARG A 99 9.18 16.48 8.80
N ALA A 100 8.95 15.58 7.86
CA ALA A 100 7.98 14.51 8.02
C ALA A 100 8.63 13.17 8.36
N TYR A 101 9.85 12.92 7.87
CA TYR A 101 10.56 11.66 8.14
C TYR A 101 11.00 11.53 9.59
N TYR A 102 11.75 12.50 10.12
CA TYR A 102 12.34 12.37 11.47
C TYR A 102 11.31 12.30 12.59
N PRO A 103 10.16 13.02 12.53
CA PRO A 103 9.10 12.81 13.50
C PRO A 103 8.53 11.40 13.47
N ARG A 104 8.38 10.77 12.30
CA ARG A 104 7.93 9.38 12.19
C ARG A 104 8.96 8.41 12.76
N LEU A 105 10.23 8.61 12.46
CA LEU A 105 11.30 7.80 13.05
C LEU A 105 11.34 7.95 14.57
N ALA A 106 11.19 9.18 15.09
CA ALA A 106 11.14 9.45 16.52
C ALA A 106 9.91 8.81 17.20
N GLU A 107 8.75 8.83 16.54
CA GLU A 107 7.52 8.16 16.97
C GLU A 107 7.70 6.64 17.06
N LEU A 108 8.26 5.99 16.03
CA LEU A 108 8.53 4.55 16.04
C LEU A 108 9.53 4.16 17.14
N LEU A 109 10.60 4.94 17.30
CA LEU A 109 11.61 4.72 18.33
C LEU A 109 11.16 5.16 19.74
N ASP A 110 10.01 5.81 19.87
CA ASP A 110 9.50 6.40 21.11
C ASP A 110 10.56 7.24 21.84
N VAL A 111 11.13 8.20 21.11
CA VAL A 111 12.14 9.15 21.63
C VAL A 111 11.75 10.57 21.29
N ALA A 112 12.14 11.50 22.18
CA ALA A 112 11.98 12.91 21.89
C ALA A 112 12.85 13.32 20.68
N ILE A 113 12.36 14.29 19.91
CA ILE A 113 13.18 15.03 18.95
C ILE A 113 14.13 15.93 19.76
N SER A 114 15.43 15.82 19.50
CA SER A 114 16.47 16.63 20.14
C SER A 114 16.90 17.77 19.22
N GLY A 115 17.00 18.99 19.76
CA GLY A 115 17.39 20.17 19.01
C GLY A 115 16.39 20.52 17.89
N ALA A 116 16.89 20.85 16.70
CA ALA A 116 16.09 21.44 15.63
C ALA A 116 15.39 20.45 14.66
N THR A 117 15.73 19.14 14.61
CA THR A 117 15.05 18.23 13.66
C THR A 117 15.22 16.70 13.83
N TYR A 118 16.05 16.17 14.74
CA TYR A 118 16.42 14.73 14.73
C TYR A 118 15.98 13.97 15.99
N PRO A 119 15.74 12.65 15.94
CA PRO A 119 15.54 11.82 17.14
C PRO A 119 16.73 11.96 18.11
N ARG A 120 16.47 11.95 19.42
CA ARG A 120 17.55 11.95 20.43
C ARG A 120 18.48 10.77 20.19
N GLY A 121 19.80 11.02 20.19
CA GLY A 121 20.81 9.98 19.93
C GLY A 121 21.12 9.77 18.45
N PHE A 122 20.36 10.37 17.54
CA PHE A 122 20.62 10.32 16.12
C PHE A 122 21.80 11.22 15.72
N ASP A 123 22.65 10.71 14.85
CA ASP A 123 23.77 11.42 14.23
C ASP A 123 23.83 11.03 12.75
N GLY A 124 23.91 12.03 11.86
CA GLY A 124 23.78 11.81 10.42
C GLY A 124 24.96 11.04 9.82
N ALA A 125 26.20 11.37 10.22
CA ALA A 125 27.39 10.68 9.73
C ALA A 125 27.40 9.21 10.17
N SER A 126 27.13 8.97 11.45
CA SER A 126 27.02 7.60 11.98
C SER A 126 25.89 6.82 11.33
N PHE A 127 24.79 7.47 10.93
CA PHE A 127 23.69 6.83 10.20
C PHE A 127 24.13 6.34 8.82
N GLU A 128 24.90 7.15 8.10
CA GLU A 128 25.46 6.79 6.80
C GLU A 128 26.46 5.63 6.91
N ASP A 129 27.31 5.65 7.95
CA ASP A 129 28.23 4.54 8.24
C ASP A 129 27.48 3.19 8.39
N LEU A 130 26.26 3.17 8.96
CA LEU A 130 25.46 1.94 9.07
C LEU A 130 25.04 1.39 7.70
N TRP A 131 24.72 2.27 6.75
CA TRP A 131 24.35 1.86 5.39
C TRP A 131 25.56 1.37 4.60
N VAL A 132 26.72 1.99 4.80
CA VAL A 132 27.99 1.53 4.22
C VAL A 132 28.35 0.15 4.75
N ASP A 133 28.27 -0.06 6.07
CA ASP A 133 28.54 -1.35 6.73
C ASP A 133 27.59 -2.47 6.24
N LEU A 134 26.32 -2.14 5.97
CA LEU A 134 25.37 -3.05 5.33
C LEU A 134 25.76 -3.37 3.87
N ALA A 135 26.16 -2.36 3.10
CA ALA A 135 26.55 -2.53 1.69
C ALA A 135 27.83 -3.37 1.54
N GLU A 136 28.83 -3.13 2.39
CA GLU A 136 30.07 -3.91 2.44
C GLU A 136 29.79 -5.37 2.78
N TRP A 137 28.98 -5.61 3.81
CA TRP A 137 28.60 -6.97 4.19
C TRP A 137 27.80 -7.70 3.10
N LEU A 138 26.88 -7.02 2.41
CA LEU A 138 26.19 -7.59 1.26
C LEU A 138 27.14 -7.97 0.13
N ALA A 139 28.17 -7.16 -0.13
CA ALA A 139 29.17 -7.43 -1.15
C ALA A 139 30.06 -8.62 -0.75
N GLU A 140 30.53 -8.66 0.49
CA GLU A 140 31.46 -9.67 0.99
C GLU A 140 30.79 -11.03 1.21
N VAL A 141 29.63 -11.07 1.85
CA VAL A 141 28.98 -12.32 2.28
C VAL A 141 28.04 -12.86 1.21
N HIS A 142 27.35 -11.98 0.48
CA HIS A 142 26.31 -12.39 -0.47
C HIS A 142 26.67 -12.15 -1.94
N SER A 143 27.79 -11.47 -2.23
CA SER A 143 28.13 -11.02 -3.59
C SER A 143 27.00 -10.18 -4.22
N ARG A 144 26.31 -9.38 -3.41
CA ARG A 144 25.21 -8.51 -3.82
C ARG A 144 25.54 -7.04 -3.59
N ARG A 145 24.84 -6.15 -4.30
CA ARG A 145 25.01 -4.70 -4.16
C ARG A 145 23.78 -4.08 -3.52
N LEU A 146 23.96 -3.24 -2.51
CA LEU A 146 22.86 -2.43 -1.99
C LEU A 146 22.45 -1.38 -3.03
N GLY A 147 21.14 -1.23 -3.26
CA GLY A 147 20.61 -0.22 -4.18
C GLY A 147 20.93 1.19 -3.68
N PRO A 148 21.53 2.05 -4.52
CA PRO A 148 21.89 3.41 -4.11
C PRO A 148 20.66 4.31 -4.04
N PRO A 149 20.74 5.44 -3.31
CA PRO A 149 19.70 6.44 -3.35
C PRO A 149 19.53 7.05 -4.75
N LEU A 150 18.28 7.23 -5.19
CA LEU A 150 17.92 7.76 -6.52
C LEU A 150 18.31 9.22 -6.74
N ASP A 151 18.36 10.02 -5.67
CA ASP A 151 18.34 11.47 -5.75
C ASP A 151 19.43 12.05 -4.86
N SER A 152 20.45 12.67 -5.47
CA SER A 152 21.53 13.36 -4.77
C SER A 152 21.07 14.69 -4.14
N GLU A 153 19.87 15.17 -4.49
CA GLU A 153 19.27 16.40 -3.95
C GLU A 153 18.48 16.17 -2.64
N ALA A 154 18.21 14.91 -2.28
CA ALA A 154 17.60 14.61 -0.98
C ALA A 154 18.56 15.00 0.16
N ARG A 155 18.02 15.42 1.31
CA ARG A 155 18.87 15.59 2.52
C ARG A 155 19.64 14.29 2.75
N PRO A 156 20.96 14.34 2.94
CA PRO A 156 21.85 13.17 2.82
C PRO A 156 21.38 11.97 3.67
N TYR A 157 20.91 12.25 4.89
CA TYR A 157 20.53 11.21 5.86
C TYR A 157 19.10 10.67 5.72
N VAL A 158 18.33 11.10 4.70
CA VAL A 158 16.98 10.57 4.43
C VAL A 158 16.93 9.83 3.08
N ALA A 159 17.95 10.01 2.25
CA ALA A 159 18.00 9.48 0.89
C ALA A 159 17.93 7.94 0.86
N TYR A 160 18.72 7.27 1.71
CA TYR A 160 18.72 5.80 1.79
C TYR A 160 17.34 5.23 2.20
N PRO A 161 16.75 5.59 3.36
CA PRO A 161 15.41 5.12 3.72
C PRO A 161 14.36 5.30 2.61
N LEU A 162 14.39 6.43 1.91
CA LEU A 162 13.46 6.72 0.82
C LEU A 162 13.68 5.82 -0.40
N ALA A 163 14.93 5.55 -0.77
CA ALA A 163 15.25 4.69 -1.91
C ALA A 163 14.89 3.23 -1.66
N HIS A 164 14.94 2.82 -0.40
CA HIS A 164 14.56 1.49 0.06
C HIS A 164 13.05 1.33 0.33
N ALA A 165 12.25 2.40 0.17
CA ALA A 165 10.79 2.37 0.22
C ALA A 165 10.19 2.87 -1.12
N PRO A 166 10.40 2.14 -2.25
CA PRO A 166 10.04 2.63 -3.58
C PRO A 166 8.54 2.87 -3.74
N LEU A 167 7.68 2.02 -3.17
CA LEU A 167 6.26 2.31 -2.94
C LEU A 167 6.00 2.53 -1.45
N ARG A 168 5.31 3.64 -1.13
CA ARG A 168 4.91 3.98 0.25
C ARG A 168 3.56 3.36 0.60
N GLN A 169 3.16 3.42 1.87
CA GLN A 169 1.88 2.89 2.34
C GLN A 169 0.69 3.37 1.49
N VAL A 170 0.66 4.67 1.18
CA VAL A 170 -0.41 5.25 0.34
C VAL A 170 -0.40 4.73 -1.10
N ASP A 171 0.75 4.33 -1.64
CA ASP A 171 0.85 3.70 -2.94
C ASP A 171 0.35 2.25 -2.88
N ILE A 172 0.72 1.52 -1.83
CA ILE A 172 0.26 0.16 -1.55
C ILE A 172 -1.27 0.10 -1.40
N ASP A 173 -1.86 1.01 -0.62
CA ASP A 173 -3.32 1.09 -0.42
C ASP A 173 -4.07 1.24 -1.75
N ARG A 174 -3.44 1.91 -2.73
CA ARG A 174 -4.00 2.15 -4.06
C ARG A 174 -3.85 0.97 -5.02
N LEU A 175 -3.00 -0.02 -4.72
CA LEU A 175 -2.80 -1.21 -5.56
C LEU A 175 -4.07 -2.04 -5.72
N SER A 176 -4.94 -2.08 -4.71
CA SER A 176 -6.24 -2.78 -4.80
C SER A 176 -7.11 -2.29 -5.97
N ARG A 177 -7.02 -0.99 -6.32
CA ARG A 177 -7.70 -0.42 -7.49
C ARG A 177 -7.04 -0.88 -8.78
N PHE A 178 -5.70 -0.93 -8.81
CA PHE A 178 -4.95 -1.44 -9.95
C PHE A 178 -5.30 -2.91 -10.22
N PHE A 179 -5.24 -3.77 -9.21
CA PHE A 179 -5.55 -5.20 -9.35
C PHE A 179 -6.95 -5.42 -9.92
N SER A 180 -7.93 -4.73 -9.35
CA SER A 180 -9.32 -4.82 -9.79
C SER A 180 -9.52 -4.27 -11.22
N SER A 181 -8.89 -3.16 -11.60
CA SER A 181 -9.02 -2.59 -12.95
C SER A 181 -8.41 -3.46 -14.05
N PHE A 182 -7.38 -4.24 -13.71
CA PHE A 182 -6.71 -5.16 -14.64
C PHE A 182 -7.24 -6.60 -14.57
N GLY A 183 -8.25 -6.85 -13.72
CA GLY A 183 -8.88 -8.16 -13.60
C GLY A 183 -7.97 -9.23 -12.98
N TYR A 184 -7.04 -8.84 -12.11
CA TYR A 184 -6.28 -9.80 -11.34
C TYR A 184 -7.16 -10.50 -10.31
N GLU A 185 -6.89 -11.79 -10.07
CA GLU A 185 -7.54 -12.56 -9.02
C GLU A 185 -6.81 -12.38 -7.68
N ALA A 186 -7.57 -12.39 -6.58
CA ALA A 186 -7.04 -12.35 -5.22
C ALA A 186 -6.04 -13.50 -5.00
N GLY A 187 -4.87 -13.19 -4.45
CA GLY A 187 -3.83 -14.20 -4.18
C GLY A 187 -3.10 -14.73 -5.41
N SER A 188 -3.42 -14.25 -6.62
CA SER A 188 -2.82 -14.76 -7.85
C SER A 188 -1.32 -14.44 -7.97
N ARG A 189 -0.60 -15.27 -8.75
CA ARG A 189 0.84 -15.14 -9.04
C ARG A 189 1.06 -15.01 -10.55
N PRO A 190 0.71 -13.87 -11.16
CA PRO A 190 0.93 -13.66 -12.59
C PRO A 190 2.43 -13.61 -12.91
N PRO A 191 2.85 -13.92 -14.16
CA PRO A 191 4.22 -13.70 -14.58
C PRO A 191 4.63 -12.23 -14.39
N LEU A 192 5.84 -11.99 -13.84
CA LEU A 192 6.32 -10.64 -13.55
C LEU A 192 6.36 -9.74 -14.79
N ASP A 193 6.60 -10.30 -15.98
CA ASP A 193 6.57 -9.55 -17.24
C ASP A 193 5.19 -9.01 -17.60
N LYS A 194 4.13 -9.78 -17.33
CA LYS A 194 2.74 -9.32 -17.50
C LYS A 194 2.44 -8.19 -16.52
N LEU A 195 2.78 -8.39 -15.24
CA LEU A 195 2.55 -7.38 -14.20
C LEU A 195 3.30 -6.08 -14.50
N ARG A 196 4.55 -6.21 -14.96
CA ARG A 196 5.37 -5.08 -15.44
C ARG A 196 4.72 -4.38 -16.62
N TYR A 197 4.26 -5.14 -17.63
CA TYR A 197 3.59 -4.57 -18.79
C TYR A 197 2.34 -3.78 -18.38
N ASP A 198 1.48 -4.36 -17.54
CA ASP A 198 0.24 -3.73 -17.07
C ASP A 198 0.52 -2.49 -16.21
N LEU A 199 1.53 -2.53 -15.33
CA LEU A 199 1.98 -1.37 -14.56
C LEU A 199 2.51 -0.25 -15.46
N VAL A 200 3.26 -0.60 -16.52
CA VAL A 200 3.90 0.39 -17.40
C VAL A 200 2.90 1.01 -18.38
N THR A 201 2.05 0.18 -18.99
CA THR A 201 1.13 0.56 -20.06
C THR A 201 -0.22 1.03 -19.56
N GLY A 202 -0.55 0.79 -18.29
CA GLY A 202 -1.81 1.17 -17.69
C GLY A 202 -2.03 2.69 -17.64
N HIS A 203 -2.69 3.23 -18.66
CA HIS A 203 -3.14 4.61 -18.66
C HIS A 203 -4.00 4.90 -17.41
N GLY A 204 -3.63 5.92 -16.64
CA GLY A 204 -4.35 6.32 -15.43
C GLY A 204 -4.00 5.58 -14.15
N VAL A 205 -3.28 4.45 -14.18
CA VAL A 205 -2.80 3.77 -12.95
C VAL A 205 -1.87 4.68 -12.15
N TRP A 206 -1.01 5.39 -12.88
CA TRP A 206 0.01 6.29 -12.35
C TRP A 206 -0.51 7.55 -11.69
N THR A 207 -1.70 8.03 -12.08
CA THR A 207 -2.30 9.21 -11.43
C THR A 207 -2.64 8.89 -9.97
N GLY A 208 -2.85 7.61 -9.69
CA GLY A 208 -3.01 7.07 -8.35
C GLY A 208 -1.73 7.13 -7.53
N PHE A 209 -0.51 6.92 -8.05
CA PHE A 209 0.68 6.88 -7.20
C PHE A 209 1.17 8.26 -6.73
N THR A 210 1.96 8.27 -5.66
CA THR A 210 2.75 9.42 -5.25
C THR A 210 3.78 9.75 -6.34
N PRO A 211 4.20 11.02 -6.51
CA PRO A 211 5.32 11.36 -7.37
C PRO A 211 6.58 10.52 -7.12
N ALA A 212 6.87 10.17 -5.87
CA ALA A 212 7.96 9.25 -5.52
C ALA A 212 7.74 7.83 -6.13
N GLY A 213 6.57 7.24 -5.90
CA GLY A 213 6.24 5.91 -6.46
C GLY A 213 6.21 5.89 -7.99
N ARG A 214 5.73 6.98 -8.62
CA ARG A 214 5.82 7.15 -10.08
C ARG A 214 7.26 7.17 -10.56
N ARG A 215 8.12 7.93 -9.89
CA ARG A 215 9.55 8.04 -10.24
C ARG A 215 10.25 6.69 -10.10
N ALA A 216 9.99 5.97 -9.01
CA ALA A 216 10.55 4.63 -8.78
C ALA A 216 10.16 3.62 -9.87
N LEU A 217 8.91 3.67 -10.36
CA LEU A 217 8.44 2.78 -11.41
C LEU A 217 8.94 3.20 -12.82
N GLN A 218 9.23 4.49 -13.02
CA GLN A 218 9.88 5.01 -14.24
C GLN A 218 11.37 4.67 -14.30
N ASP A 219 12.06 4.67 -13.16
CA ASP A 219 13.47 4.34 -13.03
C ASP A 219 13.75 2.87 -13.41
N LEU A 220 14.71 2.63 -14.31
CA LEU A 220 15.00 1.28 -14.79
C LEU A 220 15.62 0.37 -13.72
N GLY A 221 16.40 0.93 -12.80
CA GLY A 221 17.05 0.19 -11.71
C GLY A 221 16.06 -0.21 -10.61
N LEU A 222 15.07 0.66 -10.32
CA LEU A 222 14.06 0.37 -9.30
C LEU A 222 12.82 -0.35 -9.81
N ARG A 223 12.51 -0.27 -11.11
CA ARG A 223 11.31 -0.87 -11.69
C ARG A 223 11.16 -2.35 -11.33
N GLY A 224 12.24 -3.12 -11.37
CA GLY A 224 12.20 -4.54 -11.02
C GLY A 224 11.75 -4.78 -9.58
N PHE A 225 12.24 -3.98 -8.63
CA PHE A 225 11.84 -4.05 -7.23
C PHE A 225 10.38 -3.61 -7.03
N VAL A 226 9.95 -2.55 -7.72
CA VAL A 226 8.55 -2.12 -7.67
C VAL A 226 7.62 -3.24 -8.15
N VAL A 227 7.94 -3.88 -9.29
CA VAL A 227 7.14 -4.98 -9.83
C VAL A 227 7.05 -6.14 -8.85
N ARG A 228 8.17 -6.51 -8.20
CA ARG A 228 8.20 -7.55 -7.17
C ARG A 228 7.39 -7.19 -5.93
N GLN A 229 7.50 -5.96 -5.45
CA GLN A 229 6.70 -5.45 -4.35
C GLN A 229 5.20 -5.52 -4.68
N VAL A 230 4.79 -5.08 -5.88
CA VAL A 230 3.39 -5.18 -6.32
C VAL A 230 2.94 -6.64 -6.44
N ALA A 231 3.80 -7.54 -6.93
CA ALA A 231 3.50 -8.97 -7.00
C ALA A 231 3.27 -9.56 -5.60
N HIS A 232 4.12 -9.20 -4.63
CA HIS A 232 3.97 -9.63 -3.24
C HIS A 232 2.67 -9.10 -2.59
N GLU A 233 2.27 -7.87 -2.90
CA GLU A 233 1.00 -7.32 -2.43
C GLU A 233 -0.20 -8.03 -3.08
N LEU A 234 -0.08 -8.42 -4.35
CA LEU A 234 -1.14 -9.17 -5.05
C LEU A 234 -1.35 -10.56 -4.45
N THR A 235 -0.29 -11.27 -4.06
CA THR A 235 -0.41 -12.60 -3.44
C THR A 235 -1.10 -12.58 -2.08
N HIS A 236 -1.16 -11.42 -1.43
CA HIS A 236 -1.82 -11.24 -0.14
C HIS A 236 -3.06 -10.35 -0.23
N TRP A 237 -3.47 -9.99 -1.45
CA TRP A 237 -4.68 -9.23 -1.68
C TRP A 237 -5.89 -10.14 -1.51
N ASP A 238 -6.85 -9.69 -0.70
CA ASP A 238 -8.10 -10.37 -0.33
C ASP A 238 -9.22 -10.14 -1.35
N GLY A 239 -8.91 -9.54 -2.51
CA GLY A 239 -9.91 -9.15 -3.51
C GLY A 239 -10.67 -7.86 -3.17
N GLN A 240 -10.42 -7.26 -2.00
CA GLN A 240 -11.17 -6.11 -1.50
C GLN A 240 -10.45 -4.80 -1.84
N ARG A 241 -11.21 -3.79 -2.28
CA ARG A 241 -10.66 -2.44 -2.45
C ARG A 241 -10.49 -1.77 -1.09
N ARG A 242 -9.46 -0.93 -0.95
CA ARG A 242 -9.28 -0.06 0.21
C ARG A 242 -9.16 1.41 -0.20
N ASP A 243 -9.61 2.32 0.67
CA ASP A 243 -9.36 3.75 0.50
C ASP A 243 -8.05 4.19 1.17
N SER A 244 -7.69 5.46 1.04
CA SER A 244 -6.46 6.02 1.61
C SER A 244 -6.43 6.10 3.14
N ALA A 245 -7.55 5.76 3.81
CA ALA A 245 -7.60 5.60 5.25
C ALA A 245 -7.55 4.11 5.65
N GLY A 246 -7.31 3.20 4.70
CA GLY A 246 -7.26 1.76 4.93
C GLY A 246 -8.63 1.09 5.06
N ARG A 247 -9.73 1.84 4.90
CA ARG A 247 -11.09 1.31 5.02
C ARG A 247 -11.42 0.44 3.82
N ARG A 248 -12.21 -0.61 4.04
CA ARG A 248 -12.69 -1.48 2.96
C ARG A 248 -13.72 -0.73 2.12
N VAL A 249 -13.60 -0.81 0.81
CA VAL A 249 -14.45 -0.09 -0.14
C VAL A 249 -15.16 -1.10 -1.03
N ALA A 250 -16.48 -1.04 -1.04
CA ALA A 250 -17.31 -1.72 -2.02
C ALA A 250 -18.03 -0.69 -2.90
N THR A 251 -18.47 -1.13 -4.07
CA THR A 251 -19.01 -0.26 -5.11
C THR A 251 -20.52 -0.23 -5.06
N ILE A 252 -21.07 0.97 -5.25
CA ILE A 252 -22.48 1.15 -5.61
C ILE A 252 -22.50 1.30 -7.13
N GLU A 253 -23.23 0.41 -7.77
CA GLU A 253 -23.44 0.31 -9.21
C GLU A 253 -24.89 0.68 -9.53
N LEU A 254 -25.16 1.06 -10.78
CA LEU A 254 -26.50 1.33 -11.26
C LEU A 254 -26.95 0.12 -12.08
N VAL A 255 -28.06 -0.49 -11.70
CA VAL A 255 -28.67 -1.58 -12.45
C VAL A 255 -29.91 -1.07 -13.17
N MET A 256 -30.05 -1.45 -14.44
CA MET A 256 -31.23 -1.23 -15.26
C MET A 256 -31.84 -2.57 -15.61
N ASP A 257 -32.98 -2.86 -15.01
CA ASP A 257 -33.80 -4.01 -15.36
C ASP A 257 -34.94 -3.57 -16.31
N VAL A 258 -35.21 -4.38 -17.33
CA VAL A 258 -36.29 -4.12 -18.30
C VAL A 258 -37.33 -5.22 -18.17
N GLN A 259 -38.30 -5.00 -17.28
CA GLN A 259 -39.43 -5.90 -17.10
C GLN A 259 -40.67 -5.35 -17.80
N GLN A 260 -41.36 -6.19 -18.58
CA GLN A 260 -42.63 -5.84 -19.25
C GLN A 260 -42.60 -4.51 -20.03
N ARG A 261 -41.51 -4.24 -20.75
CA ARG A 261 -41.26 -2.99 -21.51
C ARG A 261 -41.12 -1.71 -20.66
N ARG A 262 -40.89 -1.82 -19.36
CA ARG A 262 -40.54 -0.69 -18.48
C ARG A 262 -39.13 -0.87 -17.96
N ALA A 263 -38.27 0.12 -18.21
CA ALA A 263 -36.96 0.19 -17.60
C ALA A 263 -37.10 0.68 -16.15
N ARG A 264 -36.50 -0.04 -15.21
CA ARG A 264 -36.37 0.36 -13.81
C ARG A 264 -34.90 0.49 -13.48
N LEU A 265 -34.55 1.63 -12.89
CA LEU A 265 -33.20 1.88 -12.38
C LEU A 265 -33.19 1.65 -10.89
N ALA A 266 -32.14 0.97 -10.41
CA ALA A 266 -31.88 0.82 -8.99
C ALA A 266 -30.37 0.96 -8.71
N TRP A 267 -30.06 1.43 -7.50
CA TRP A 267 -28.74 1.35 -6.90
C TRP A 267 -28.51 -0.07 -6.40
N LEU A 268 -27.44 -0.69 -6.87
CA LEU A 268 -27.05 -2.04 -6.48
C LEU A 268 -25.66 -1.98 -5.84
N ALA A 269 -25.57 -2.24 -4.54
CA ALA A 269 -24.31 -2.18 -3.81
C ALA A 269 -23.74 -3.58 -3.58
N ARG A 270 -22.44 -3.77 -3.81
CA ARG A 270 -21.75 -5.03 -3.45
C ARG A 270 -21.66 -5.15 -1.93
N ARG A 271 -21.90 -6.35 -1.39
CA ARG A 271 -21.67 -6.69 0.03
C ARG A 271 -20.60 -7.77 0.16
N PRO A 272 -19.30 -7.44 0.07
CA PRO A 272 -18.26 -8.43 0.28
C PRO A 272 -18.19 -8.94 1.74
N PRO A 273 -17.60 -10.12 1.99
CA PRO A 273 -17.53 -10.70 3.34
C PRO A 273 -16.97 -9.75 4.39
N GLY A 274 -17.68 -9.45 5.48
CA GLY A 274 -17.26 -8.52 6.52
C GLY A 274 -17.61 -7.05 6.28
N PHE A 275 -18.51 -6.77 5.33
CA PHE A 275 -19.36 -5.58 5.36
C PHE A 275 -20.56 -5.84 6.30
N PRO A 276 -21.13 -4.80 6.93
CA PRO A 276 -22.30 -4.95 7.80
C PRO A 276 -23.54 -5.40 7.01
N ASP A 277 -24.55 -5.91 7.72
CA ASP A 277 -25.84 -6.31 7.12
C ASP A 277 -26.64 -5.08 6.69
N ILE A 278 -26.49 -3.99 7.44
CA ILE A 278 -27.15 -2.71 7.21
C ILE A 278 -26.07 -1.63 7.13
N LEU A 279 -26.13 -0.81 6.08
CA LEU A 279 -25.26 0.33 5.89
C LEU A 279 -26.11 1.55 5.53
N GLU A 280 -26.28 2.43 6.52
CA GLU A 280 -27.12 3.63 6.46
C GLU A 280 -26.27 4.89 6.24
N GLY A 281 -26.70 5.71 5.30
CA GLY A 281 -26.23 7.07 5.07
C GLY A 281 -27.39 8.04 5.07
N ASP A 282 -27.09 9.33 4.90
CA ASP A 282 -28.09 10.40 5.03
C ASP A 282 -29.32 10.20 4.13
N ASP A 283 -29.14 9.70 2.90
CA ASP A 283 -30.19 9.54 1.90
C ASP A 283 -30.43 8.08 1.46
N PHE A 284 -29.61 7.13 1.92
CA PHE A 284 -29.63 5.76 1.41
C PHE A 284 -29.45 4.75 2.54
N VAL A 285 -30.28 3.70 2.52
CA VAL A 285 -30.13 2.53 3.38
C VAL A 285 -29.92 1.32 2.49
N PHE A 286 -28.80 0.62 2.68
CA PHE A 286 -28.52 -0.64 2.02
C PHE A 286 -28.61 -1.77 3.04
N GLU A 287 -29.55 -2.68 2.84
CA GLU A 287 -29.78 -3.86 3.69
C GLU A 287 -29.52 -5.13 2.88
N SER A 288 -29.06 -6.19 3.54
CA SER A 288 -28.86 -7.48 2.89
C SER A 288 -29.12 -8.63 3.85
N GLU A 289 -29.73 -9.68 3.33
CA GLU A 289 -29.83 -10.98 3.98
C GLU A 289 -28.74 -11.97 3.51
N ASP A 290 -27.87 -11.60 2.56
CA ASP A 290 -26.84 -12.46 1.95
C ASP A 290 -25.45 -11.82 1.81
N ASP A 291 -24.41 -12.65 1.62
CA ASP A 291 -22.99 -12.23 1.57
C ASP A 291 -22.49 -11.76 0.20
N SER A 292 -23.37 -11.41 -0.73
CA SER A 292 -22.98 -11.05 -2.11
C SER A 292 -23.34 -9.61 -2.46
N TRP A 293 -24.61 -9.24 -2.25
CA TRP A 293 -25.14 -7.94 -2.66
C TRP A 293 -26.12 -7.41 -1.63
N TYR A 294 -26.20 -6.09 -1.51
CA TYR A 294 -27.34 -5.46 -0.83
C TYR A 294 -28.56 -5.49 -1.73
N GLU A 295 -29.74 -5.41 -1.11
CA GLU A 295 -31.00 -5.28 -1.83
C GLU A 295 -30.98 -4.03 -2.73
N PRO A 296 -31.49 -4.13 -3.97
CA PRO A 296 -31.51 -3.00 -4.88
C PRO A 296 -32.41 -1.87 -4.36
N VAL A 297 -31.86 -0.66 -4.24
CA VAL A 297 -32.60 0.53 -3.83
C VAL A 297 -33.09 1.27 -5.08
N PRO A 298 -34.40 1.47 -5.30
CA PRO A 298 -34.90 2.18 -6.48
C PRO A 298 -34.27 3.56 -6.65
N VAL A 299 -33.95 3.93 -7.88
CA VAL A 299 -33.49 5.30 -8.20
C VAL A 299 -34.71 6.20 -8.32
N GLU A 300 -34.77 7.23 -7.49
CA GLU A 300 -35.88 8.18 -7.45
C GLU A 300 -35.60 9.41 -8.33
N PRO A 301 -36.63 10.16 -8.79
CA PRO A 301 -36.44 11.38 -9.57
C PRO A 301 -35.61 12.46 -8.86
N THR A 302 -35.52 12.40 -7.53
CA THR A 302 -34.71 13.29 -6.68
C THR A 302 -33.22 12.96 -6.69
N ASP A 303 -32.83 11.79 -7.21
CA ASP A 303 -31.45 11.28 -7.13
C ASP A 303 -30.50 11.90 -8.16
N GLY A 304 -30.85 13.04 -8.76
CA GLY A 304 -30.01 13.73 -9.75
C GLY A 304 -28.63 14.12 -9.20
N GLU A 305 -28.57 14.52 -7.93
CA GLU A 305 -27.29 14.81 -7.25
C GLU A 305 -26.47 13.53 -7.00
N PRO A 306 -26.99 12.47 -6.35
CA PRO A 306 -26.33 11.16 -6.26
C PRO A 306 -25.82 10.60 -7.60
N LEU A 307 -26.58 10.79 -8.68
CA LEU A 307 -26.20 10.37 -10.05
C LEU A 307 -25.01 11.14 -10.59
N SER A 308 -24.88 12.43 -10.30
CA SER A 308 -23.81 13.29 -10.83
C SER A 308 -22.59 13.36 -9.90
N ASN A 309 -22.82 13.62 -8.61
CA ASN A 309 -21.79 13.83 -7.60
C ASN A 309 -21.28 12.51 -6.97
N GLY A 310 -21.99 11.40 -7.21
CA GLY A 310 -21.66 10.12 -6.60
C GLY A 310 -22.25 9.97 -5.20
N ILE A 311 -22.02 8.80 -4.62
CA ILE A 311 -22.54 8.42 -3.31
C ILE A 311 -21.37 7.93 -2.49
N ARG A 312 -21.30 8.31 -1.21
CA ARG A 312 -20.31 7.79 -0.28
C ARG A 312 -20.95 7.61 1.08
N ILE A 313 -20.99 6.37 1.54
CA ILE A 313 -21.52 6.00 2.85
C ILE A 313 -20.43 5.27 3.62
N VAL A 314 -20.22 5.66 4.88
CA VAL A 314 -19.23 5.05 5.77
C VAL A 314 -19.98 4.33 6.87
N SER A 315 -19.61 3.09 7.17
CA SER A 315 -20.21 2.34 8.27
C SER A 315 -20.00 3.04 9.61
N GLU A 316 -20.89 2.78 10.58
CA GLU A 316 -20.81 3.37 11.93
C GLU A 316 -19.47 3.08 12.62
N ASP A 317 -18.93 1.87 12.44
CA ASP A 317 -17.63 1.46 12.97
C ASP A 317 -16.42 2.08 12.23
N GLY A 318 -16.68 2.81 11.13
CA GLY A 318 -15.69 3.47 10.30
C GLY A 318 -14.83 2.53 9.46
N ARG A 319 -15.11 1.22 9.41
CA ARG A 319 -14.25 0.22 8.75
C ARG A 319 -14.61 -0.06 7.29
N ALA A 320 -15.86 0.17 6.91
CA ALA A 320 -16.40 -0.11 5.59
C ALA A 320 -16.94 1.16 4.92
N VAL A 321 -16.87 1.19 3.59
CA VAL A 321 -17.33 2.30 2.76
C VAL A 321 -18.04 1.76 1.53
N LEU A 322 -19.29 2.19 1.31
CA LEU A 322 -19.95 2.07 0.01
C LEU A 322 -19.72 3.32 -0.80
N GLN A 323 -19.31 3.15 -2.06
CA GLN A 323 -18.99 4.29 -2.89
C GLN A 323 -19.37 4.12 -4.36
N ARG A 324 -20.00 5.16 -4.89
CA ARG A 324 -20.07 5.49 -6.32
C ARG A 324 -19.27 6.76 -6.57
N ALA A 325 -18.40 6.76 -7.57
CA ALA A 325 -17.65 7.97 -7.91
C ALA A 325 -18.53 8.94 -8.71
N PRO A 326 -18.31 10.27 -8.58
CA PRO A 326 -18.92 11.24 -9.47
C PRO A 326 -18.62 10.89 -10.93
N THR A 327 -19.63 10.99 -11.79
CA THR A 327 -19.48 10.77 -13.22
C THR A 327 -20.50 11.59 -13.99
N LYS A 328 -20.12 11.98 -15.22
CA LYS A 328 -21.01 12.67 -16.15
C LYS A 328 -21.73 11.72 -17.09
N THR A 329 -21.27 10.48 -17.18
CA THR A 329 -21.84 9.44 -18.03
C THR A 329 -21.80 8.09 -17.31
N VAL A 330 -22.86 7.30 -17.46
CA VAL A 330 -22.96 5.96 -16.88
C VAL A 330 -23.17 4.94 -17.99
N PRO A 331 -22.11 4.21 -18.39
CA PRO A 331 -22.27 3.14 -19.35
C PRO A 331 -22.89 1.91 -18.68
N LEU A 332 -23.90 1.34 -19.30
CA LEU A 332 -24.63 0.15 -18.88
C LEU A 332 -24.32 -1.01 -19.84
N CYS A 333 -23.75 -2.08 -19.31
CA CYS A 333 -23.35 -3.29 -20.04
C CYS A 333 -24.22 -4.47 -19.61
N SER A 334 -24.43 -5.45 -20.49
CA SER A 334 -25.13 -6.70 -20.11
C SER A 334 -24.34 -7.41 -19.00
N SER A 335 -25.03 -7.85 -17.95
CA SER A 335 -24.41 -8.64 -16.87
C SER A 335 -24.80 -10.12 -17.00
N GLU A 336 -23.86 -11.02 -16.67
CA GLU A 336 -24.15 -12.45 -16.48
C GLU A 336 -24.64 -12.75 -15.05
N GLU A 337 -24.32 -11.88 -14.09
CA GLU A 337 -24.63 -12.03 -12.66
C GLU A 337 -26.01 -11.47 -12.29
N TYR A 338 -26.59 -10.60 -13.12
CA TYR A 338 -27.87 -9.94 -12.84
C TYR A 338 -28.72 -9.85 -14.10
N SER A 339 -30.05 -10.03 -13.98
CA SER A 339 -30.95 -9.85 -15.11
C SER A 339 -31.02 -8.37 -15.52
N GLY A 340 -30.48 -8.04 -16.69
CA GLY A 340 -30.53 -6.68 -17.26
C GLY A 340 -29.15 -6.10 -17.57
N TYR A 341 -29.02 -4.79 -17.37
CA TYR A 341 -27.78 -4.06 -17.62
C TYR A 341 -27.22 -3.50 -16.31
N LEU A 342 -25.92 -3.63 -16.11
CA LEU A 342 -25.20 -3.14 -14.94
C LEU A 342 -24.22 -2.05 -15.36
N SER A 343 -24.05 -1.03 -14.52
CA SER A 343 -23.11 0.04 -14.81
C SER A 343 -21.67 -0.47 -14.78
N ASP A 344 -20.97 -0.29 -15.88
CA ASP A 344 -19.54 -0.57 -15.96
C ASP A 344 -18.74 0.70 -15.67
N ARG A 345 -17.58 0.55 -15.02
CA ARG A 345 -16.65 1.66 -14.76
C ARG A 345 -15.54 1.71 -15.81
N VAL A 346 -15.36 0.64 -16.57
CA VAL A 346 -14.31 0.50 -17.57
C VAL A 346 -14.94 0.10 -18.90
N LEU A 347 -15.16 1.09 -19.76
CA LEU A 347 -15.57 0.83 -21.14
C LEU A 347 -14.43 0.17 -21.91
N ARG A 348 -14.50 -1.15 -22.07
CA ARG A 348 -13.55 -1.90 -22.90
C ARG A 348 -13.82 -1.62 -24.38
N PHE A 349 -12.76 -1.31 -25.12
CA PHE A 349 -12.85 -1.05 -26.56
C PHE A 349 -13.58 -2.18 -27.29
N GLY A 350 -14.60 -1.85 -28.08
CA GLY A 350 -15.42 -2.81 -28.83
C GLY A 350 -16.65 -3.36 -28.11
N SER A 351 -16.90 -2.98 -26.85
CA SER A 351 -18.07 -3.45 -26.08
C SER A 351 -19.34 -2.68 -26.42
N LYS A 352 -20.45 -3.40 -26.65
CA LYS A 352 -21.78 -2.78 -26.79
C LYS A 352 -22.30 -2.38 -25.42
N CYS A 353 -22.63 -1.10 -25.25
CA CYS A 353 -23.20 -0.55 -24.02
C CYS A 353 -24.29 0.48 -24.34
N ALA A 354 -25.23 0.68 -23.42
CA ALA A 354 -26.06 1.87 -23.37
C ALA A 354 -25.36 2.93 -22.52
N VAL A 355 -25.62 4.22 -22.73
CA VAL A 355 -25.00 5.31 -21.95
C VAL A 355 -26.11 6.22 -21.43
N LEU A 356 -26.13 6.43 -20.12
CA LEU A 356 -26.95 7.43 -19.45
C LEU A 356 -26.15 8.71 -19.20
#